data_AF-A0A261KRR1-F1
#
_entry.id   AF-A0A261KRR1-F1
#
_cell.length_a   1.000
_cell.length_b   1.000
_cell.length_c   1.000
_cell.angle_alpha   90.00
_cell.angle_beta   90.00
_cell.angle_gamma   90.00
#
_symmetry.space_group_name_H-M   'P 1'
#
loop_
_entity.id
_entity.type
_entity.pdbx_description
1 polymer ?
#
loop_
_entity_poly.entity_id
_entity_poly.type
_entity_poly.pdbx_seq_one_letter_code
_entity_poly.pdbx_strand_id
1 'polypeptide(L)' 'MIKSQDSTATGSRIKADVPLSEMFGYIGDLRTMTSGRGQFSMEFSHYAPCPSNVAEVVIKEAKERQEAKAK' A
#
# COMPACT_ATOMS: atom_id res chain seq x y z
N MET A 1 4.94 -8.08 0.80
CA MET A 1 6.08 -9.03 0.91
C MET A 1 7.21 -8.60 0.00
N ILE A 2 8.46 -8.66 0.47
CA ILE A 2 9.64 -8.35 -0.36
C ILE A 2 9.83 -9.48 -1.38
N LYS A 3 9.89 -9.10 -2.66
CA LYS A 3 10.09 -10.01 -3.79
C LYS A 3 11.57 -10.14 -4.16
N SER A 4 12.30 -9.02 -4.16
CA SER A 4 13.72 -9.02 -4.47
C SER A 4 14.42 -7.81 -3.86
N GLN A 5 15.69 -7.98 -3.51
CA GLN A 5 16.59 -6.90 -3.12
C GLN A 5 17.85 -7.00 -3.97
N ASP A 6 18.14 -5.94 -4.72
CA ASP A 6 19.30 -5.84 -5.60
C ASP A 6 20.21 -4.73 -5.08
N SER A 7 21.44 -5.07 -4.71
CA SER A 7 22.42 -4.14 -4.15
C SER A 7 23.28 -3.56 -5.27
N THR A 8 23.17 -2.25 -5.48
CA THR A 8 23.99 -1.50 -6.44
C THR A 8 25.10 -0.73 -5.73
N ALA A 9 26.09 -0.25 -6.49
CA ALA A 9 27.18 0.56 -5.94
C ALA A 9 26.70 1.84 -5.23
N THR A 10 25.51 2.33 -5.56
CA THR A 10 24.94 3.60 -5.05
C THR A 10 23.72 3.40 -4.14
N GLY A 11 23.31 2.16 -3.86
CA GLY A 11 22.15 1.90 -3.01
C GLY A 11 21.62 0.46 -3.08
N SER A 12 20.36 0.27 -2.72
CA SER A 12 19.67 -1.01 -2.88
C SER A 12 18.29 -0.79 -3.47
N ARG A 13 17.95 -1.56 -4.50
CA ARG A 13 16.64 -1.56 -5.14
C ARG A 13 15.81 -2.69 -4.56
N ILE A 14 14.70 -2.35 -3.94
CA ILE A 14 13.79 -3.30 -3.32
C ILE A 14 12.52 -3.38 -4.17
N LYS A 15 12.12 -4.59 -4.56
CA LYS A 15 10.79 -4.86 -5.13
C LYS A 15 9.96 -5.57 -4.10
N ALA A 16 8.72 -5.14 -3.91
CA ALA A 16 7.80 -5.73 -2.95
C ALA A 16 6.36 -5.57 -3.44
N ASP A 17 5.50 -6.52 -3.07
CA ASP A 17 4.05 -6.34 -3.15
C ASP A 17 3.55 -5.73 -1.84
N VAL A 18 2.79 -4.65 -1.94
CA VAL A 18 2.26 -3.94 -0.79
C VAL A 18 0.79 -3.63 -1.05
N PRO A 19 -0.10 -3.78 -0.05
CA PRO A 19 -1.49 -3.35 -0.19
C PRO A 19 -1.56 -1.85 -0.48
N LEU A 20 -2.39 -1.46 -1.46
CA LEU A 20 -2.53 -0.05 -1.85
C LEU A 20 -3.03 0.82 -0.69
N SER A 21 -3.82 0.26 0.23
CA SER A 21 -4.33 0.94 1.43
C SER A 21 -3.21 1.44 2.36
N GLU A 22 -2.05 0.79 2.35
CA GLU A 22 -0.90 1.15 3.20
C GLU A 22 0.05 2.16 2.54
N MET A 23 -0.17 2.50 1.26
CA MET A 23 0.70 3.44 0.53
C MET A 23 0.35 4.91 0.77
N PHE A 24 -0.80 5.20 1.40
CA PHE A 24 -1.16 6.55 1.79
C PHE A 24 -0.19 7.07 2.86
N GLY A 25 0.50 8.18 2.57
CA GLY A 25 1.50 8.76 3.48
C GLY A 25 2.92 8.20 3.34
N TYR A 26 3.11 7.08 2.63
CA TYR A 26 4.40 6.40 2.49
C TYR A 26 5.53 7.32 1.98
N ILE A 27 5.22 8.29 1.10
CA ILE A 27 6.23 9.23 0.59
C ILE A 27 6.87 10.07 1.70
N GLY A 28 6.13 10.39 2.76
CA GLY A 28 6.64 11.13 3.92
C GLY A 28 7.64 10.29 4.72
N ASP A 29 7.25 9.06 5.02
CA ASP A 29 8.09 8.09 5.74
C ASP A 29 9.36 7.78 4.95
N LEU A 30 9.24 7.51 3.65
CA LEU A 30 10.37 7.24 2.77
C LEU A 30 11.37 8.41 2.76
N ARG A 31 10.89 9.65 2.68
CA ARG A 31 11.75 10.84 2.71
C ARG A 31 12.48 10.95 4.03
N THR A 32 11.80 10.72 5.15
CA THR A 32 12.40 10.75 6.49
C THR A 32 13.48 9.67 6.63
N MET A 33 13.18 8.43 6.24
CA MET A 33 14.11 7.29 6.35
C MET A 33 15.34 7.42 5.46
N THR A 34 15.20 8.03 4.28
CA THR A 34 16.29 8.12 3.28
C THR A 34 16.95 9.49 3.23
N SER A 35 16.62 10.38 4.17
CA SER A 35 17.03 11.80 4.15
C SER A 35 16.74 12.46 2.79
N GLY A 36 15.59 12.16 2.19
CA GLY A 36 15.13 12.72 0.93
C GLY A 36 15.75 12.13 -0.35
N ARG A 37 16.61 11.10 -0.26
CA ARG A 37 17.29 10.49 -1.42
C ARG A 37 16.56 9.30 -2.03
N GLY A 38 15.59 8.74 -1.32
CA GLY A 38 14.80 7.59 -1.75
C GLY A 38 13.81 7.94 -2.86
N GLN A 39 13.68 7.02 -3.82
CA GLN A 39 12.69 7.08 -4.89
C GLN A 39 11.92 5.77 -4.93
N PHE A 40 10.64 5.83 -5.30
CA PHE A 40 9.81 4.64 -5.48
C PHE A 40 8.88 4.84 -6.67
N SER A 41 8.45 3.72 -7.25
CA SER A 41 7.45 3.65 -8.31
C SER A 41 6.47 2.53 -7.97
N MET A 42 5.18 2.74 -8.24
CA MET A 42 4.14 1.75 -8.02
C MET A 42 3.45 1.41 -9.33
N GLU A 43 3.11 0.15 -9.49
CA GLU A 43 2.30 -0.36 -10.59
C GLU A 43 1.28 -1.35 -10.03
N PHE A 44 0.09 -1.39 -10.63
CA PHE A 44 -0.93 -2.36 -10.24
C PHE A 44 -0.46 -3.78 -10.56
N SER A 45 -0.51 -4.67 -9.57
CA SER A 45 -0.09 -6.07 -9.71
C SER A 45 -1.31 -6.99 -9.83
N HIS A 46 -2.09 -7.15 -8.75
CA HIS A 46 -3.29 -7.98 -8.71
C HIS A 46 -4.18 -7.64 -7.51
N TYR A 47 -5.39 -8.20 -7.48
CA TYR A 47 -6.21 -8.23 -6.28
C TYR A 47 -5.80 -9.38 -5.36
N ALA A 48 -5.91 -9.17 -4.05
CA ALA A 48 -5.70 -10.19 -3.04
C ALA A 48 -6.82 -10.10 -1.99
N PRO A 49 -7.21 -11.22 -1.36
CA PRO A 49 -8.20 -11.19 -0.29
C PRO A 49 -7.69 -10.31 0.86
N CYS A 50 -8.53 -9.39 1.31
CA CYS A 50 -8.22 -8.59 2.48
C CYS A 50 -8.23 -9.48 3.75
N PRO A 51 -7.39 -9.17 4.74
CA PRO A 51 -7.53 -9.73 6.09
C PRO A 51 -8.97 -9.58 6.62
N SER A 52 -9.46 -10.58 7.37
CA SER A 52 -10.86 -10.64 7.83
C SER A 52 -11.29 -9.40 8.63
N ASN A 53 -10.42 -8.92 9.51
CA ASN A 53 -10.63 -7.71 10.29
C ASN A 53 -10.84 -6.45 9.43
N VAL A 54 -10.14 -6.31 8.30
CA VAL A 54 -10.30 -5.18 7.38
C VAL A 54 -11.53 -5.38 6.51
N ALA A 55 -11.77 -6.61 6.05
CA ALA A 55 -12.90 -6.94 5.19
C ALA A 55 -14.24 -6.64 5.88
N GLU A 56 -14.41 -7.03 7.14
CA GLU A 56 -15.64 -6.79 7.90
C GLU A 56 -15.98 -5.30 8.04
N VAL A 57 -14.98 -4.47 8.34
CA VAL A 57 -15.14 -3.00 8.46
C VAL A 57 -15.56 -2.40 7.13
N VAL A 58 -14.84 -2.72 6.04
CA VAL A 58 -15.14 -2.19 4.71
C VAL A 58 -16.53 -2.65 4.22
N ILE A 59 -16.92 -3.89 4.48
CA ILE A 59 -18.25 -4.41 4.14
C ILE A 59 -19.34 -3.67 4.91
N LYS A 60 -19.12 -3.41 6.20
CA LYS A 60 -20.07 -2.66 7.03
C LYS A 60 -20.24 -1.23 6.52
N GLU A 61 -19.14 -0.50 6.29
CA GLU A 61 -19.17 0.86 5.73
C GLU A 61 -19.83 0.90 4.35
N ALA A 62 -19.56 -0.09 3.50
CA ALA A 62 -20.16 -0.17 2.17
C ALA A 62 -21.67 -0.34 2.24
N LYS A 63 -22.19 -1.16 3.16
CA LYS A 63 -23.63 -1.34 3.39
C LYS A 63 -24.29 -0.07 3.90
N GLU A 64 -23.72 0.58 4.91
CA GLU A 64 -24.22 1.84 5.46
C GLU A 64 -24.28 2.94 4.38
N ARG A 65 -23.25 3.02 3.52
CA ARG A 65 -23.22 3.96 2.39
C ARG A 65 -24.27 3.66 1.31
N GLN A 66 -24.59 2.38 1.09
CA GLN A 66 -25.65 1.98 0.15
C GLN A 66 -27.04 2.33 0.68
N GLU A 67 -27.30 2.07 1.96
CA GLU A 67 -28.57 2.41 2.61
C GLU A 67 -28.80 3.92 2.66
N ALA A 68 -27.74 4.71 2.90
CA ALA A 68 -27.81 6.17 2.87
C ALA A 68 -28.05 6.75 1.46
N LYS A 69 -27.73 6.01 0.40
CA LYS A 69 -28.02 6.41 -1.00
C LYS A 69 -29.40 5.97 -1.48
N ALA A 70 -29.97 4.94 -0.85
CA ALA A 70 -31.30 4.42 -1.18
C ALA A 70 -32.42 5.18 -0.46
N LYS A 71 -32.07 6.06 0.47
CA LYS A 71 -32.97 6.92 1.24
C LYS A 71 -32.92 8.35 0.71
#